data_AF-A0A3S1EAH5-F1
#
_entry.id   AF-A0A3S1EAH5-F1
#
_cell.length_a   1.000
_cell.length_b   1.000
_cell.length_c   1.000
_cell.angle_alpha   90.00
_cell.angle_beta   90.00
_cell.angle_gamma   90.00
#
_symmetry.space_group_name_H-M   'P 1'
#
loop_
_entity.id
_entity.type
_entity.pdbx_description
1 polymer ?
#
loop_
_entity_poly.entity_id
_entity_poly.type
_entity_poly.pdbx_seq_one_letter_code
_entity_poly.pdbx_strand_id
1 'polypeptide(L)'
;MTKTDEDSSNGAHAFMPPGDSVERAARPRKALLSSSMVGSTNRGRVLQALFDLGPTSRAELARLAGVNRTTISGIVQPLIDDQVLVESDPIPANPGGGKPARPLWFSPKARPICGVLLMPDAVHACVSTLDGKIEAERKMTLPDGNGPVQPIIETIAECVGSTLAKARRTPFGIGVGVGGMVDTDRGAIVTVN
;
A
#
# COMPACT_ATOMS: atom_id res chain seq x y z
N MET A 1 -23.27 30.59 47.12
CA MET A 1 -23.05 30.91 45.69
C MET A 1 -21.61 30.58 45.35
N THR A 2 -21.35 29.35 44.89
CA THR A 2 -21.10 28.96 43.46
C THR A 2 -19.66 29.29 43.07
N LYS A 3 -18.66 28.46 43.40
CA LYS A 3 -18.32 27.11 42.89
C LYS A 3 -18.15 27.07 41.37
N THR A 4 -16.90 26.88 40.99
CA THR A 4 -16.26 26.81 39.67
C THR A 4 -16.80 25.64 38.86
N ASP A 5 -17.25 25.91 37.63
CA ASP A 5 -17.60 24.90 36.64
C ASP A 5 -16.37 24.54 35.79
N GLU A 6 -15.86 23.33 36.02
CA GLU A 6 -15.29 22.50 34.97
C GLU A 6 -16.46 21.86 34.22
N ASP A 7 -16.58 22.05 32.90
CA ASP A 7 -16.85 20.90 32.05
C ASP A 7 -16.37 21.05 30.60
N SER A 8 -15.49 20.12 30.29
CA SER A 8 -15.09 19.52 29.03
C SER A 8 -16.13 19.57 27.89
N SER A 9 -15.72 20.02 26.71
CA SER A 9 -16.27 19.48 25.46
C SER A 9 -15.20 19.39 24.38
N ASN A 10 -14.70 18.17 24.23
CA ASN A 10 -13.76 17.72 23.22
C ASN A 10 -14.52 17.50 21.91
N GLY A 11 -14.38 18.44 20.97
CA GLY A 11 -14.95 18.32 19.62
C GLY A 11 -14.09 17.42 18.74
N ALA A 12 -14.55 16.20 18.51
CA ALA A 12 -13.97 15.25 17.58
C ALA A 12 -13.93 15.84 16.16
N HIS A 13 -12.73 16.16 15.66
CA HIS A 13 -12.54 16.44 14.25
C HIS A 13 -12.73 15.14 13.45
N ALA A 14 -13.84 15.08 12.73
CA ALA A 14 -14.09 14.07 11.70
C ALA A 14 -12.94 14.09 10.69
N PHE A 15 -12.21 12.97 10.60
CA PHE A 15 -11.15 12.78 9.63
C PHE A 15 -11.77 12.63 8.23
N MET A 16 -11.80 13.72 7.47
CA MET A 16 -11.94 13.67 6.01
C MET A 16 -10.57 13.31 5.42
N PRO A 17 -10.44 12.22 4.63
CA PRO A 17 -9.20 11.98 3.90
C PRO A 17 -9.01 13.08 2.84
N PRO A 18 -7.79 13.60 2.65
CA PRO A 18 -7.52 14.60 1.63
C PRO A 18 -7.69 13.97 0.24
N GLY A 19 -8.48 14.64 -0.60
CA GLY A 19 -8.61 14.30 -2.01
C GLY A 19 -7.34 14.67 -2.76
N ASP A 20 -6.82 13.71 -3.51
CA ASP A 20 -6.06 13.96 -4.73
C ASP A 20 -6.47 12.92 -5.77
N SER A 21 -7.08 13.46 -6.82
CA SER A 21 -7.70 12.76 -7.94
C SER A 21 -6.64 12.18 -8.88
N VAL A 22 -6.10 11.01 -8.52
CA VAL A 22 -5.61 10.09 -9.55
C VAL A 22 -6.83 9.28 -10.00
N GLU A 23 -7.37 9.59 -11.18
CA GLU A 23 -8.47 8.85 -11.79
C GLU A 23 -8.02 7.39 -12.01
N ARG A 24 -8.36 6.53 -11.04
CA ARG A 24 -7.96 5.12 -11.00
C ARG A 24 -8.84 4.33 -11.95
N ALA A 25 -8.33 4.08 -13.15
CA ALA A 25 -8.95 3.18 -14.12
C ALA A 25 -9.25 1.82 -13.46
N ALA A 26 -10.52 1.40 -13.51
CA ALA A 26 -10.99 0.16 -12.90
C ALA A 26 -10.31 -1.06 -13.53
N ARG A 27 -9.45 -1.74 -12.76
CA ARG A 27 -8.79 -2.99 -13.19
C ARG A 27 -9.73 -4.20 -13.02
N PRO A 28 -9.69 -5.21 -13.91
CA PRO A 28 -10.52 -6.40 -13.80
C PRO A 28 -10.15 -7.23 -12.56
N ARG A 29 -11.16 -7.67 -11.80
CA ARG A 29 -11.04 -8.41 -10.54
C ARG A 29 -10.51 -9.83 -10.78
N LYS A 30 -9.44 -10.25 -10.07
CA LYS A 30 -8.88 -11.61 -10.14
C LYS A 30 -9.37 -12.47 -8.95
N ALA A 31 -10.03 -13.59 -9.21
CA ALA A 31 -10.52 -14.54 -8.20
C ALA A 31 -9.39 -15.24 -7.44
N LEU A 32 -9.51 -15.51 -6.13
CA LEU A 32 -8.52 -16.21 -5.27
C LEU A 32 -8.21 -17.63 -5.80
N LEU A 33 -6.96 -18.11 -5.68
CA LEU A 33 -6.60 -19.49 -6.08
C LEU A 33 -6.69 -20.43 -4.85
N SER A 34 -6.82 -21.74 -5.05
CA SER A 34 -7.07 -22.74 -3.99
C SER A 34 -5.89 -22.95 -3.02
N SER A 35 -6.13 -23.58 -1.86
CA SER A 35 -5.24 -23.50 -0.69
C SER A 35 -3.88 -24.20 -0.80
N SER A 36 -3.61 -25.04 -1.81
CA SER A 36 -2.40 -25.87 -1.87
C SER A 36 -1.17 -25.23 -2.55
N MET A 37 -1.29 -24.05 -3.19
CA MET A 37 -0.17 -23.36 -3.86
C MET A 37 -0.07 -21.83 -3.58
N VAL A 38 -0.89 -21.27 -2.68
CA VAL A 38 -1.39 -19.89 -2.89
C VAL A 38 -1.44 -19.01 -1.63
N GLY A 39 -0.61 -19.28 -0.62
CA GLY A 39 -0.57 -18.40 0.58
C GLY A 39 -0.26 -16.94 0.23
N SER A 40 0.82 -16.70 -0.52
CA SER A 40 1.29 -15.36 -0.90
C SER A 40 0.40 -14.69 -1.97
N THR A 41 -0.03 -15.45 -2.98
CA THR A 41 -0.87 -14.93 -4.07
C THR A 41 -2.27 -14.52 -3.58
N ASN A 42 -2.84 -15.25 -2.62
CA ASN A 42 -4.13 -14.87 -2.05
C ASN A 42 -4.03 -13.64 -1.14
N ARG A 43 -2.95 -13.51 -0.36
CA ARG A 43 -2.67 -12.29 0.42
C ARG A 43 -2.60 -11.07 -0.50
N GLY A 44 -1.82 -11.15 -1.59
CA GLY A 44 -1.70 -10.06 -2.56
C GLY A 44 -3.05 -9.62 -3.13
N ARG A 45 -3.94 -10.57 -3.44
CA ARG A 45 -5.28 -10.25 -3.95
C ARG A 45 -6.22 -9.62 -2.93
N VAL A 46 -6.15 -10.05 -1.67
CA VAL A 46 -6.92 -9.41 -0.59
C VAL A 46 -6.45 -7.97 -0.37
N LEU A 47 -5.13 -7.75 -0.34
CA LEU A 47 -4.56 -6.41 -0.23
C LEU A 47 -4.97 -5.53 -1.42
N GLN A 48 -4.92 -6.06 -2.65
CA GLN A 48 -5.38 -5.35 -3.84
C GLN A 48 -6.88 -5.02 -3.77
N ALA A 49 -7.72 -5.97 -3.36
CA ALA A 49 -9.16 -5.74 -3.21
C ALA A 49 -9.46 -4.64 -2.19
N LEU A 50 -8.74 -4.61 -1.06
CA LEU A 50 -8.83 -3.51 -0.11
C LEU A 50 -8.42 -2.19 -0.78
N PHE A 51 -7.25 -2.15 -1.42
CA PHE A 51 -6.77 -0.94 -2.09
C PHE A 51 -7.73 -0.38 -3.16
N ASP A 52 -8.45 -1.25 -3.87
CA ASP A 52 -9.40 -0.86 -4.92
C ASP A 52 -10.77 -0.44 -4.36
N LEU A 53 -11.23 -1.05 -3.27
CA LEU A 53 -12.60 -0.87 -2.74
C LEU A 53 -12.68 0.06 -1.54
N GLY A 54 -11.56 0.34 -0.87
CA GLY A 54 -11.56 1.00 0.42
C GLY A 54 -11.80 0.03 1.60
N PRO A 55 -11.99 0.59 2.82
CA PRO A 55 -12.21 -0.19 4.04
C PRO A 55 -13.35 -1.20 3.88
N THR A 56 -13.05 -2.50 4.01
CA THR A 56 -14.00 -3.57 3.68
C THR A 56 -14.02 -4.64 4.77
N SER A 57 -15.21 -5.13 5.14
CA SER A 57 -15.35 -6.18 6.15
C SER A 57 -14.90 -7.56 5.63
N ARG A 58 -14.49 -8.45 6.55
CA ARG A 58 -14.16 -9.86 6.19
C ARG A 58 -15.32 -10.57 5.48
N ALA A 59 -16.56 -10.26 5.86
CA ALA A 59 -17.75 -10.86 5.27
C ALA A 59 -17.93 -10.42 3.82
N GLU A 60 -17.71 -9.13 3.54
CA GLU A 60 -17.82 -8.59 2.20
C GLU A 60 -16.66 -9.04 1.31
N LEU A 61 -15.43 -9.09 1.84
CA LEU A 61 -14.28 -9.68 1.14
C LEU A 61 -14.55 -11.14 0.75
N ALA A 62 -15.16 -11.94 1.63
CA ALA A 62 -15.50 -13.33 1.36
C ALA A 62 -16.52 -13.44 0.21
N ARG A 63 -17.58 -12.60 0.26
CA ARG A 63 -18.61 -12.52 -0.77
C ARG A 63 -18.01 -12.15 -2.13
N LEU A 64 -17.17 -11.12 -2.18
CA LEU A 64 -16.56 -10.63 -3.41
C LEU A 64 -15.53 -11.59 -4.00
N ALA A 65 -14.79 -12.29 -3.14
CA ALA A 65 -13.78 -13.27 -3.55
C ALA A 65 -14.37 -14.65 -3.87
N GLY A 66 -15.67 -14.89 -3.60
CA GLY A 66 -16.34 -16.17 -3.84
C GLY A 66 -15.84 -17.31 -2.93
N VAL A 67 -15.37 -16.98 -1.72
CA VAL A 67 -14.83 -17.95 -0.74
C VAL A 67 -15.58 -17.87 0.58
N ASN A 68 -15.41 -18.87 1.44
CA ASN A 68 -16.03 -18.85 2.76
C ASN A 68 -15.30 -17.89 3.73
N ARG A 69 -15.98 -17.54 4.83
CA ARG A 69 -15.45 -16.61 5.85
C ARG A 69 -14.20 -17.15 6.54
N THR A 70 -14.10 -18.46 6.75
CA THR A 70 -12.94 -19.11 7.37
C THR A 70 -11.69 -18.92 6.52
N THR A 71 -11.79 -19.03 5.19
CA THR A 71 -10.69 -18.80 4.26
C THR A 71 -10.20 -17.36 4.31
N ILE A 72 -11.10 -16.37 4.25
CA ILE A 72 -10.69 -14.96 4.40
C ILE A 72 -10.05 -14.71 5.75
N SER A 73 -10.63 -15.22 6.84
CA SER A 73 -10.04 -15.09 8.18
C SER A 73 -8.62 -15.66 8.24
N GLY A 74 -8.38 -16.83 7.65
CA GLY A 74 -7.03 -17.42 7.57
C GLY A 74 -6.04 -16.60 6.74
N ILE A 75 -6.50 -15.83 5.76
CA ILE A 75 -5.65 -14.93 4.95
C ILE A 75 -5.36 -13.62 5.67
N VAL A 76 -6.38 -13.00 6.30
CA VAL A 76 -6.26 -11.66 6.90
C VAL A 76 -5.67 -11.69 8.30
N GLN A 77 -5.86 -12.77 9.07
CA GLN A 77 -5.39 -12.81 10.46
C GLN A 77 -3.87 -12.63 10.56
N PRO A 78 -3.02 -13.33 9.76
CA PRO A 78 -1.59 -13.07 9.76
C PRO A 78 -1.23 -11.62 9.39
N LEU A 79 -1.98 -10.99 8.47
CA LEU A 79 -1.74 -9.60 8.08
C LEU A 79 -2.07 -8.60 9.21
N ILE A 80 -3.01 -8.93 10.08
CA ILE A 80 -3.33 -8.13 11.28
C ILE A 80 -2.26 -8.35 12.35
N ASP A 81 -1.86 -9.60 12.56
CA ASP A 81 -0.83 -9.97 13.53
C ASP A 81 0.50 -9.27 13.16
N ASP A 82 0.84 -9.21 11.87
CA ASP A 82 2.00 -8.50 11.31
C ASP A 82 1.83 -6.96 11.24
N GLN A 83 0.72 -6.41 11.74
CA GLN A 83 0.38 -4.97 11.71
C GLN A 83 0.32 -4.36 10.31
N VAL A 84 0.07 -5.17 9.27
CA VAL A 84 -0.17 -4.71 7.90
C VAL A 84 -1.61 -4.18 7.76
N LEU A 85 -2.56 -4.86 8.39
CA LEU A 85 -3.97 -4.49 8.44
C LEU A 85 -4.41 -4.20 9.88
N VAL A 86 -5.45 -3.39 10.03
CA VAL A 86 -6.15 -3.15 11.30
C VAL A 86 -7.65 -3.23 11.09
N GLU A 87 -8.37 -3.59 12.15
CA GLU A 87 -9.83 -3.42 12.20
C GLU A 87 -10.14 -1.98 12.64
N SER A 88 -10.95 -1.29 11.85
CA SER A 88 -11.50 0.02 12.22
C SER A 88 -12.68 -0.11 13.16
N ASP A 89 -13.12 1.02 13.72
CA ASP A 89 -14.30 1.07 14.58
C ASP A 89 -15.53 0.47 13.87
N PRO A 90 -16.45 -0.16 14.64
CA PRO A 90 -17.62 -0.79 14.05
C PRO A 90 -18.49 0.26 13.35
N ILE A 91 -18.86 -0.01 12.10
CA ILE A 91 -19.89 0.79 11.43
C ILE A 91 -21.25 0.28 11.94
N PRO A 92 -22.18 1.16 12.36
CA PRO A 92 -23.52 0.77 12.77
C PRO A 92 -24.18 -0.11 11.71
N ALA A 93 -24.82 -1.19 12.14
CA ALA A 93 -25.61 -2.01 11.22
C ALA A 93 -26.79 -1.20 10.68
N ASN A 94 -27.16 -1.42 9.41
CA ASN A 94 -28.39 -0.87 8.85
C ASN A 94 -29.61 -1.23 9.74
N PRO A 95 -30.66 -0.37 9.77
CA PRO A 95 -31.88 -0.64 10.51
C PRO A 95 -32.60 -1.83 9.88
N GLY A 96 -32.30 -3.03 10.37
CA GLY A 96 -32.66 -4.31 9.75
C GLY A 96 -31.94 -5.52 10.37
N GLY A 97 -30.89 -5.29 11.16
CA GLY A 97 -30.26 -6.32 11.98
C GLY A 97 -29.01 -6.94 11.34
N GLY A 98 -28.00 -7.18 12.18
CA GLY A 98 -26.71 -7.76 11.82
C GLY A 98 -25.64 -7.35 12.83
N LYS A 99 -24.63 -8.21 13.06
CA LYS A 99 -23.48 -7.83 13.90
C LYS A 99 -22.76 -6.65 13.24
N PRO A 100 -22.42 -5.57 13.97
CA PRO A 100 -21.67 -4.44 13.43
C PRO A 100 -20.44 -4.93 12.65
N ALA A 101 -20.35 -4.52 11.39
CA ALA A 101 -19.21 -4.88 10.56
C ALA A 101 -18.01 -4.03 11.01
N ARG A 102 -16.88 -4.70 11.27
CA ARG A 102 -15.59 -4.04 11.47
C ARG A 102 -14.84 -4.05 10.14
N PRO A 103 -14.70 -2.91 9.47
CA PRO A 103 -13.92 -2.83 8.25
C PRO A 103 -12.46 -3.15 8.53
N LEU A 104 -11.81 -3.84 7.60
CA LEU A 104 -10.37 -3.95 7.58
C LEU A 104 -9.79 -2.84 6.71
N TRP A 105 -8.69 -2.25 7.17
CA TRP A 105 -7.92 -1.29 6.40
C TRP A 105 -6.42 -1.42 6.62
N PHE A 106 -5.63 -0.78 5.76
CA PHE A 106 -4.18 -0.70 5.93
C PHE A 106 -3.84 0.01 7.23
N SER A 107 -2.92 -0.59 7.99
CA SER A 107 -2.43 -0.03 9.23
C SER A 107 -1.61 1.23 8.97
N PRO A 108 -1.88 2.36 9.64
CA PRO A 108 -1.01 3.54 9.61
C PRO A 108 0.41 3.24 10.12
N LYS A 109 0.55 2.19 10.93
CA LYS A 109 1.84 1.74 11.50
C LYS A 109 2.61 0.81 10.57
N ALA A 110 1.99 0.30 9.50
CA ALA A 110 2.68 -0.55 8.53
C ALA A 110 3.87 0.20 7.92
N ARG A 111 4.98 -0.51 7.69
CA ARG A 111 6.15 0.04 7.00
C ARG A 111 5.74 0.46 5.57
N PRO A 112 6.20 1.61 5.08
CA PRO A 112 5.89 2.05 3.72
C PRO A 112 6.62 1.19 2.68
N ILE A 113 6.33 1.36 1.41
CA ILE A 113 7.04 0.73 0.30
C ILE A 113 7.80 1.83 -0.46
N CYS A 114 9.02 1.55 -0.89
CA CYS A 114 9.74 2.41 -1.81
C CYS A 114 9.56 1.89 -3.24
N GLY A 115 9.10 2.74 -4.15
CA GLY A 115 9.05 2.46 -5.58
C GLY A 115 10.15 3.24 -6.29
N VAL A 116 10.83 2.61 -7.24
CA VAL A 116 11.81 3.23 -8.13
C VAL A 116 11.41 2.92 -9.56
N LEU A 117 11.20 3.95 -10.37
CA LEU A 117 10.96 3.83 -11.80
C LEU A 117 12.18 4.34 -12.56
N LEU A 118 12.84 3.45 -13.29
CA LEU A 118 13.93 3.76 -14.21
C LEU A 118 13.35 3.99 -15.60
N MET A 119 13.55 5.20 -16.10
CA MET A 119 13.30 5.65 -17.46
C MET A 119 14.65 5.83 -18.17
N PRO A 120 14.69 5.90 -19.51
CA PRO A 120 15.96 6.05 -20.25
C PRO A 120 16.80 7.26 -19.82
N ASP A 121 16.15 8.37 -19.45
CA ASP A 121 16.77 9.66 -19.14
C ASP A 121 16.58 10.09 -17.68
N ALA A 122 15.91 9.28 -16.86
CA ALA A 122 15.55 9.69 -15.50
C ALA A 122 15.28 8.51 -14.55
N VAL A 123 15.51 8.76 -13.28
CA VAL A 123 15.05 7.92 -12.17
C VAL A 123 14.02 8.68 -11.36
N HIS A 124 12.92 8.01 -11.03
CA HIS A 124 11.90 8.54 -10.11
C HIS A 124 11.76 7.57 -8.93
N ALA A 125 12.08 8.02 -7.72
CA ALA A 125 11.87 7.28 -6.49
C ALA A 125 10.71 7.89 -5.68
N CYS A 126 9.88 7.05 -5.07
CA CYS A 126 8.83 7.45 -4.14
C CYS A 126 8.74 6.50 -2.94
N VAL A 127 8.32 7.02 -1.79
CA VAL A 127 7.97 6.24 -0.60
C VAL A 127 6.50 6.44 -0.35
N SER A 128 5.74 5.34 -0.33
CA SER A 128 4.29 5.35 -0.17
C SER A 128 3.87 4.48 1.01
N THR A 129 2.87 4.93 1.75
CA THR A 129 2.10 4.07 2.64
C THR A 129 1.28 3.05 1.84
N LEU A 130 0.78 2.01 2.51
CA LEU A 130 0.04 0.92 1.84
C LEU A 130 -1.36 1.33 1.33
N ASP A 131 -1.94 2.39 1.88
CA ASP A 131 -3.16 3.03 1.36
C ASP A 131 -2.88 3.99 0.18
N GLY A 132 -1.61 4.16 -0.20
CA GLY A 132 -1.20 4.87 -1.41
C GLY A 132 -0.86 6.34 -1.23
N LYS A 133 -0.70 6.82 0.01
CA LYS A 133 -0.23 8.19 0.27
C LYS A 133 1.28 8.26 0.07
N ILE A 134 1.72 9.18 -0.79
CA ILE A 134 3.14 9.47 -0.99
C ILE A 134 3.66 10.30 0.18
N GLU A 135 4.65 9.77 0.90
CA GLU A 135 5.33 10.46 2.01
C GLU A 135 6.54 11.27 1.51
N ALA A 136 7.20 10.79 0.47
CA ALA A 136 8.29 11.48 -0.20
C ALA A 136 8.45 10.97 -1.63
N GLU A 137 8.90 11.84 -2.53
CA GLU A 137 9.29 11.48 -3.88
C GLU A 137 10.41 12.40 -4.38
N ARG A 138 11.19 11.90 -5.34
CA ARG A 138 12.24 12.65 -6.02
C ARG A 138 12.44 12.09 -7.42
N LYS A 139 12.60 12.99 -8.40
CA LYS A 139 13.03 12.66 -9.76
C LYS A 139 14.41 13.26 -10.02
N MET A 140 15.29 12.52 -10.67
CA MET A 140 16.61 12.98 -11.12
C MET A 140 16.84 12.54 -12.56
N THR A 141 17.53 13.38 -13.33
CA THR A 141 18.00 13.04 -14.67
C THR A 141 19.15 12.05 -14.58
N LEU A 142 19.11 11.00 -15.40
CA LEU A 142 20.21 10.05 -15.53
C LEU A 142 21.22 10.54 -16.57
N PRO A 143 22.52 10.25 -16.38
CA PRO A 143 23.53 10.43 -17.41
C PRO A 143 23.22 9.63 -18.68
N ASP A 144 23.81 10.02 -19.81
CA ASP A 144 23.69 9.26 -21.07
C ASP A 144 24.15 7.80 -20.90
N GLY A 145 23.34 6.87 -21.41
CA GLY A 145 23.56 5.42 -21.34
C GLY A 145 24.72 4.92 -22.20
N ASN A 146 25.29 5.75 -23.08
CA ASN A 146 26.48 5.42 -23.86
C ASN A 146 27.79 5.47 -23.04
N GLY A 147 27.73 6.00 -21.82
CA GLY A 147 28.87 6.14 -20.92
C GLY A 147 29.10 4.96 -19.96
N PRO A 148 30.01 5.10 -18.99
CA PRO A 148 30.16 4.10 -17.92
C PRO A 148 28.88 3.99 -17.10
N VAL A 149 28.60 2.78 -16.59
CA VAL A 149 27.39 2.51 -15.77
C VAL A 149 27.46 3.15 -14.38
N GLN A 150 28.66 3.42 -13.88
CA GLN A 150 28.89 3.84 -12.49
C GLN A 150 28.16 5.17 -12.13
N PRO A 151 28.23 6.24 -12.94
CA PRO A 151 27.43 7.46 -12.70
C PRO A 151 25.91 7.25 -12.67
N ILE A 152 25.39 6.28 -13.44
CA ILE A 152 23.96 5.94 -13.45
C ILE A 152 23.58 5.31 -12.11
N ILE A 153 24.39 4.35 -11.63
CA ILE A 153 24.19 3.71 -10.32
C ILE A 153 24.26 4.73 -9.19
N GLU A 154 25.22 5.65 -9.23
CA GLU A 154 25.37 6.72 -8.24
C GLU A 154 24.15 7.64 -8.22
N THR A 155 23.65 8.04 -9.39
CA THR A 155 22.44 8.89 -9.50
C THR A 155 21.20 8.16 -8.95
N ILE A 156 21.05 6.87 -9.22
CA ILE A 156 19.95 6.06 -8.68
C ILE A 156 20.07 5.96 -7.16
N ALA A 157 21.26 5.65 -6.64
CA ALA A 157 21.52 5.54 -5.21
C ALA A 157 21.26 6.87 -4.48
N GLU A 158 21.67 8.00 -5.06
CA GLU A 158 21.41 9.33 -4.51
C GLU A 158 19.91 9.65 -4.50
N CYS A 159 19.21 9.34 -5.60
CA CYS A 159 17.77 9.57 -5.71
C CYS A 159 17.00 8.80 -4.64
N VAL A 160 17.29 7.50 -4.52
CA VAL A 160 16.66 6.61 -3.54
C VAL A 160 17.03 7.02 -2.12
N GLY A 161 18.31 7.23 -1.83
CA GLY A 161 18.80 7.61 -0.51
C GLY A 161 18.19 8.92 -0.01
N SER A 162 18.10 9.93 -0.88
CA SER A 162 17.48 11.21 -0.57
C SER A 162 15.98 11.09 -0.30
N THR A 163 15.29 10.25 -1.08
CA THR A 163 13.85 10.01 -0.90
C THR A 163 13.56 9.30 0.43
N LEU A 164 14.36 8.30 0.77
CA LEU A 164 14.26 7.59 2.05
C LEU A 164 14.56 8.50 3.25
N ALA A 165 15.60 9.33 3.14
CA ALA A 165 15.94 10.31 4.17
C ALA A 165 14.81 11.32 4.41
N LYS A 166 14.14 11.77 3.34
CA LYS A 166 13.00 12.68 3.41
C LYS A 166 11.77 12.03 4.05
N ALA A 167 11.48 10.76 3.74
CA ALA A 167 10.34 10.03 4.30
C ALA A 167 10.49 9.74 5.81
N ARG A 168 11.74 9.65 6.32
CA ARG A 168 12.05 9.36 7.73
C ARG A 168 11.48 8.03 8.24
N ARG A 169 11.26 7.07 7.33
CA ARG A 169 10.74 5.72 7.64
C ARG A 169 11.47 4.69 6.80
N THR A 170 11.81 3.56 7.42
CA THR A 170 12.43 2.43 6.71
C THR A 170 11.37 1.65 5.95
N PRO A 171 11.45 1.55 4.61
CA PRO A 171 10.45 0.86 3.81
C PRO A 171 10.52 -0.65 4.07
N PHE A 172 9.41 -1.35 3.91
CA PHE A 172 9.33 -2.82 3.93
C PHE A 172 10.23 -3.44 2.87
N GLY A 173 10.22 -2.86 1.67
CA GLY A 173 11.08 -3.24 0.56
C GLY A 173 11.12 -2.14 -0.50
N ILE A 174 11.99 -2.33 -1.47
CA ILE A 174 12.15 -1.45 -2.63
C ILE A 174 11.73 -2.23 -3.87
N GLY A 175 10.77 -1.72 -4.62
CA GLY A 175 10.39 -2.24 -5.95
C GLY A 175 11.02 -1.38 -7.04
N VAL A 176 11.69 -2.00 -8.01
CA VAL A 176 12.28 -1.31 -9.16
C VAL A 176 11.55 -1.70 -10.43
N GLY A 177 10.96 -0.71 -11.12
CA GLY A 177 10.37 -0.85 -12.45
C GLY A 177 11.32 -0.29 -13.50
N VAL A 178 11.52 -1.00 -14.60
CA VAL A 178 12.42 -0.63 -15.69
C VAL A 178 11.72 -0.84 -17.03
N GLY A 179 11.86 0.11 -17.96
CA GLY A 179 11.49 -0.10 -19.35
C GLY A 179 12.54 -0.94 -20.08
N GLY A 180 12.44 -2.26 -20.02
CA GLY A 180 13.42 -3.16 -20.64
C GLY A 180 13.23 -4.63 -20.29
N MET A 181 14.13 -5.47 -20.77
CA MET A 181 14.21 -6.87 -20.35
C MET A 181 14.97 -6.98 -19.03
N VAL A 182 14.31 -7.54 -18.02
CA VAL A 182 14.88 -7.76 -16.69
C VAL A 182 14.96 -9.27 -16.45
N ASP A 183 16.15 -9.74 -16.10
CA ASP A 183 16.35 -11.06 -15.50
C ASP A 183 16.06 -10.93 -14.00
N THR A 184 14.86 -11.35 -13.60
CA THR A 184 14.41 -11.25 -12.21
C THR A 184 15.09 -12.24 -11.27
N ASP A 185 15.64 -13.34 -11.80
CA ASP A 185 16.35 -14.34 -10.99
C ASP A 185 17.73 -13.83 -10.61
N ARG A 186 18.38 -13.08 -11.52
CA ARG A 186 19.68 -12.45 -11.30
C ARG A 186 19.60 -11.01 -10.79
N GLY A 187 18.41 -10.40 -10.81
CA GLY A 187 18.20 -9.00 -10.45
C GLY A 187 18.92 -8.03 -11.40
N ALA A 188 19.07 -8.40 -12.68
CA ALA A 188 19.86 -7.67 -13.65
C ALA A 188 19.00 -7.17 -14.82
N ILE A 189 19.30 -5.98 -15.31
CA ILE A 189 18.70 -5.45 -16.54
C ILE A 189 19.54 -5.99 -17.70
N VAL A 190 18.92 -6.80 -18.56
CA VAL A 190 19.57 -7.46 -19.70
C VAL A 190 19.64 -6.50 -20.89
N THR A 191 18.58 -5.73 -21.11
CA THR A 191 18.50 -4.75 -22.19
C THR A 191 17.52 -3.65 -21.80
N VAL A 192 17.89 -2.41 -22.09
CA VAL A 192 17.03 -1.23 -21.94
C VAL A 192 16.54 -0.84 -23.33
N ASN A 193 15.24 -0.54 -23.46
CA ASN A 193 14.66 -0.09 -24.74
C ASN A 193 14.80 1.41 -24.94
#